data_AF-A0A1F4YAH4-F1
#
_entry.id   AF-A0A1F4YAH4-F1
#
_cell.length_a   1.000
_cell.length_b   1.000
_cell.length_c   1.000
_cell.angle_alpha   90.00
_cell.angle_beta   90.00
_cell.angle_gamma   90.00
#
_symmetry.space_group_name_H-M   'P 1'
#
loop_
_entity.id
_entity.type
_entity.pdbx_description
1 polymer ?
#
loop_
_entity_poly.entity_id
_entity_poly.type
_entity_poly.pdbx_seq_one_letter_code
_entity_poly.pdbx_strand_id
1 'polypeptide(L)'
;MFDTVEIDDRIAKCERILAADPQSQIFAALADAYRKSGDVVRAYDICHQGLMLHPEYASARIVMTKIHLAKENYEQAWTELQRTIDIAGRTRSTDLLEAEILIRRGQKSEAAAIIDRLSGSDPDDENIKRLLEMIEKEETTSVRLEPKTRNVGEPAFDHSPQEHAVEKKGISLPQAIGLLKITPRVLGVLAVGNEGLILEARIDSSYSKEEFGALSKGIYDNVVQSMSRVGLGAAFEVLIETAAAKIWIIKKRKYFLVVYSRDDVSMGALKLKVDELFGNIEL
;
A
#
# COMPACT_ATOMS: atom_id res chain seq x y z
N MET A 1 10.90 16.10 -21.34
CA MET A 1 11.26 14.70 -21.54
C MET A 1 12.68 14.56 -21.02
N PHE A 2 12.87 13.93 -19.86
CA PHE A 2 14.23 13.73 -19.35
C PHE A 2 14.95 12.78 -20.30
N ASP A 3 16.18 13.12 -20.65
CA ASP A 3 16.99 12.28 -21.51
C ASP A 3 17.26 10.97 -20.77
N THR A 4 16.76 9.84 -21.27
CA THR A 4 16.89 8.54 -20.60
C THR A 4 18.36 8.20 -20.32
N VAL A 5 19.25 8.66 -21.20
CA VAL A 5 20.70 8.57 -21.06
C VAL A 5 21.21 9.28 -19.80
N GLU A 6 20.68 10.46 -19.48
CA GLU A 6 21.09 11.22 -18.29
C GLU A 6 20.62 10.54 -16.99
N ILE A 7 19.46 9.88 -17.01
CA ILE A 7 18.94 9.14 -15.85
C ILE A 7 19.78 7.88 -15.62
N ASP A 8 20.10 7.14 -16.67
CA ASP A 8 20.91 5.91 -16.58
C ASP A 8 22.33 6.20 -16.06
N ASP A 9 22.97 7.26 -16.56
CA ASP A 9 24.27 7.72 -16.07
C ASP A 9 24.23 8.10 -14.58
N ARG A 10 23.14 8.76 -14.16
CA ARG A 10 22.93 9.15 -12.76
C ARG A 10 22.72 7.94 -11.86
N ILE A 11 21.97 6.93 -12.31
CA ILE A 11 21.80 5.66 -11.60
C ILE A 11 23.17 5.00 -11.43
N ALA A 12 23.91 4.78 -12.52
CA ALA A 12 25.21 4.11 -12.49
C ALA A 12 26.22 4.81 -11.57
N LYS A 13 26.24 6.15 -11.56
CA LYS A 13 27.11 6.92 -10.65
C LYS A 13 26.71 6.74 -9.19
N CYS A 14 25.41 6.83 -8.88
CA CYS A 14 24.93 6.71 -7.50
C CYS A 14 25.12 5.29 -6.96
N GLU A 15 24.95 4.25 -7.79
CA GLU A 15 25.22 2.86 -7.42
C GLU A 15 26.68 2.63 -7.05
N ARG A 16 27.63 3.17 -7.82
CA ARG A 16 29.06 3.07 -7.48
C ARG A 16 29.38 3.72 -6.14
N ILE A 17 28.79 4.88 -5.86
CA ILE A 17 29.00 5.60 -4.58
C ILE A 17 28.39 4.79 -3.43
N LEU A 18 27.17 4.30 -3.58
CA LEU A 18 26.49 3.52 -2.54
C LEU A 18 27.17 2.17 -2.28
N ALA A 19 27.73 1.54 -3.32
CA ALA A 19 28.50 0.31 -3.18
C ALA A 19 29.84 0.54 -2.45
N ALA A 20 30.49 1.69 -2.69
CA ALA A 20 31.72 2.07 -2.01
C ALA A 20 31.47 2.51 -0.55
N ASP A 21 30.33 3.15 -0.28
CA ASP A 21 29.90 3.57 1.05
C ASP A 21 28.41 3.27 1.27
N PRO A 22 28.07 2.11 1.85
CA PRO A 22 26.69 1.71 2.14
C PRO A 22 25.96 2.61 3.14
N GLN A 23 26.70 3.43 3.91
CA GLN A 23 26.12 4.39 4.85
C GLN A 23 25.89 5.76 4.21
N SER A 24 26.28 5.95 2.94
CA SER A 24 26.12 7.22 2.25
C SER A 24 24.65 7.59 2.04
N GLN A 25 24.33 8.87 2.24
CA GLN A 25 23.01 9.44 1.95
C GLN A 25 22.66 9.51 0.44
N ILE A 26 23.58 9.07 -0.44
CA ILE A 26 23.37 9.02 -1.90
C ILE A 26 22.18 8.14 -2.30
N PHE A 27 21.74 7.21 -1.44
CA PHE A 27 20.59 6.34 -1.67
C PHE A 27 19.33 7.12 -2.04
N ALA A 28 19.15 8.33 -1.49
CA ALA A 28 17.97 9.16 -1.77
C ALA A 28 17.96 9.62 -3.24
N ALA A 29 19.13 10.01 -3.77
CA ALA A 29 19.29 10.40 -5.16
C ALA A 29 19.14 9.20 -6.10
N LEU A 30 19.67 8.04 -5.70
CA LEU A 30 19.51 6.79 -6.44
C LEU A 30 18.03 6.37 -6.53
N ALA A 31 17.30 6.43 -5.42
CA ALA A 31 15.89 6.10 -5.38
C ALA A 31 15.04 7.06 -6.23
N ASP A 32 15.29 8.37 -6.21
CA ASP A 32 14.55 9.31 -7.07
C ASP A 32 14.87 9.09 -8.56
N ALA A 33 16.10 8.71 -8.90
CA ALA A 33 16.47 8.35 -10.27
C ALA A 33 15.73 7.10 -10.75
N TYR A 34 15.67 6.05 -9.93
CA TYR A 34 14.88 4.85 -10.22
C TYR A 34 13.37 5.13 -10.34
N ARG A 35 12.83 6.00 -9.47
CA ARG A 35 11.43 6.43 -9.57
C ARG A 35 11.16 7.14 -10.90
N LYS A 36 12.08 8.00 -11.34
CA LYS A 36 11.98 8.75 -12.61
C LYS A 36 12.14 7.87 -13.85
N SER A 37 12.92 6.79 -13.77
CA SER A 37 13.03 5.79 -14.86
C SER A 37 11.83 4.83 -14.93
N GLY A 38 10.93 4.87 -13.94
CA GLY A 38 9.74 4.03 -13.87
C GLY A 38 9.93 2.73 -13.08
N ASP A 39 11.15 2.45 -12.60
CA ASP A 39 11.38 1.32 -11.69
C ASP A 39 11.04 1.68 -10.24
N VAL A 40 9.74 1.80 -10.00
CA VAL A 40 9.20 2.21 -8.69
C VAL A 40 9.45 1.15 -7.61
N VAL A 41 9.65 -0.12 -7.99
CA VAL A 41 9.96 -1.22 -7.05
C VAL A 41 11.37 -1.04 -6.49
N ARG A 42 12.39 -0.92 -7.36
CA ARG A 42 13.77 -0.68 -6.91
C ARG A 42 13.90 0.65 -6.17
N ALA A 43 13.19 1.69 -6.63
CA ALA A 43 13.15 2.97 -5.93
C ALA A 43 12.70 2.82 -4.48
N TYR A 44 11.63 2.06 -4.23
CA TYR A 44 11.12 1.79 -2.90
C TYR A 44 12.15 1.05 -2.03
N ASP A 45 12.72 -0.04 -2.53
CA ASP A 45 13.63 -0.88 -1.75
C ASP A 45 14.88 -0.11 -1.32
N ILE A 46 15.48 0.65 -2.24
CA ILE A 46 16.67 1.47 -1.97
C ILE A 46 16.36 2.58 -0.98
N CYS A 47 15.24 3.27 -1.15
CA CYS A 47 14.84 4.35 -0.26
C CYS A 47 14.51 3.83 1.14
N HIS A 48 13.82 2.69 1.22
CA HIS A 48 13.44 2.06 2.48
C HIS A 48 14.68 1.61 3.26
N GLN A 49 15.62 0.92 2.61
CA GLN A 49 16.87 0.49 3.26
C GLN A 49 17.69 1.68 3.76
N GLY A 50 17.83 2.74 2.96
CA GLY A 50 18.55 3.93 3.38
C GLY A 50 17.87 4.68 4.54
N LEU A 51 16.54 4.74 4.56
CA LEU A 51 15.78 5.31 5.69
C LEU A 51 15.84 4.46 6.96
N MET A 52 16.13 3.15 6.88
CA MET A 52 16.43 2.35 8.07
C MET A 52 17.75 2.77 8.73
N LEU A 53 18.73 3.20 7.93
CA LEU A 53 20.03 3.70 8.42
C LEU A 53 19.97 5.17 8.82
N HIS A 54 19.17 5.97 8.10
CA HIS A 54 19.01 7.41 8.30
C HIS A 54 17.54 7.79 8.52
N PRO A 55 16.92 7.45 9.68
CA PRO A 55 15.49 7.65 9.89
C PRO A 55 15.03 9.10 9.85
N GLU A 56 15.90 10.06 10.15
CA GLU A 56 15.55 11.49 10.19
C GLU A 56 15.91 12.22 8.90
N TYR A 57 16.31 11.51 7.84
CA TYR A 57 16.72 12.15 6.59
C TYR A 57 15.52 12.65 5.80
N ALA A 58 15.10 13.89 6.08
CA ALA A 58 13.92 14.54 5.50
C ALA A 58 13.88 14.50 3.96
N SER A 59 15.01 14.76 3.30
CA SER A 59 15.09 14.71 1.83
C SER A 59 14.79 13.31 1.27
N ALA A 60 15.23 12.25 1.95
CA ALA A 60 14.89 10.88 1.56
C ALA A 60 13.41 10.55 1.81
N ARG A 61 12.80 11.09 2.88
CA ARG A 61 11.37 10.92 3.15
C ARG A 61 10.50 11.59 2.09
N ILE A 62 10.89 12.76 1.58
CA ILE A 62 10.25 13.36 0.39
C ILE A 62 10.29 12.42 -0.83
N VAL A 63 11.44 11.76 -1.05
CA VAL A 63 11.56 10.77 -2.14
C VAL A 63 10.63 9.59 -1.90
N MET A 64 10.52 9.10 -0.66
CA MET A 64 9.58 8.03 -0.29
C MET A 64 8.11 8.44 -0.49
N THR A 65 7.72 9.66 -0.14
CA THR A 65 6.39 10.21 -0.44
C THR A 65 6.09 10.16 -1.94
N LYS A 66 7.03 10.59 -2.78
CA LYS A 66 6.90 10.56 -4.25
C LYS A 66 6.84 9.14 -4.80
N ILE A 67 7.58 8.20 -4.20
CA ILE A 67 7.51 6.77 -4.55
C ILE A 67 6.11 6.24 -4.22
N HIS A 68 5.56 6.55 -3.05
CA HIS A 68 4.21 6.13 -2.68
C HIS A 68 3.14 6.73 -3.60
N LEU A 69 3.27 7.99 -4.00
CA LEU A 69 2.41 8.60 -5.03
C LEU A 69 2.47 7.83 -6.36
N ALA A 70 3.67 7.45 -6.81
CA ALA A 70 3.85 6.67 -8.04
C ALA A 70 3.29 5.23 -7.93
N LYS A 71 3.13 4.71 -6.71
CA LYS A 71 2.48 3.42 -6.41
C LYS A 71 0.96 3.56 -6.15
N GLU A 72 0.42 4.78 -6.24
CA GLU A 72 -0.97 5.10 -5.86
C GLU A 72 -1.31 4.80 -4.38
N ASN A 73 -0.28 4.72 -3.53
CA ASN A 73 -0.37 4.46 -2.10
C ASN A 73 -0.54 5.78 -1.32
N TYR A 74 -1.66 6.47 -1.51
CA TYR A 74 -1.85 7.85 -1.06
C TYR A 74 -1.81 8.04 0.48
N GLU A 75 -2.28 7.05 1.26
CA GLU A 75 -2.23 7.11 2.73
C GLU A 75 -0.79 6.99 3.27
N GLN A 76 0.03 6.15 2.64
CA GLN A 76 1.45 6.04 2.98
C GLN A 76 2.21 7.29 2.54
N ALA A 77 1.88 7.84 1.36
CA ALA A 77 2.43 9.12 0.92
C ALA A 77 2.12 10.24 1.93
N TRP A 78 0.87 10.30 2.42
CA TRP A 78 0.45 11.25 3.46
C TRP A 78 1.26 11.07 4.75
N THR A 79 1.41 9.84 5.23
CA THR A 79 2.14 9.54 6.47
C THR A 79 3.61 9.97 6.38
N GLU A 80 4.29 9.65 5.26
CA GLU A 80 5.68 10.06 5.05
C GLU A 80 5.84 11.57 4.89
N LEU A 81 4.86 12.24 4.28
CA LEU A 81 4.86 13.68 4.16
C LEU A 81 4.70 14.37 5.52
N GLN A 82 3.77 13.92 6.37
CA GLN A 82 3.58 14.46 7.71
C GLN A 82 4.85 14.31 8.57
N ARG A 83 5.49 13.14 8.55
CA ARG A 83 6.78 12.93 9.22
C ARG A 83 7.86 13.88 8.72
N THR A 84 7.87 14.16 7.42
CA THR A 84 8.84 15.10 6.85
C THR A 84 8.61 16.52 7.37
N ILE A 85 7.35 16.93 7.46
CA ILE A 85 6.95 18.23 8.01
C ILE A 85 7.32 18.32 9.50
N ASP A 86 7.15 17.24 10.26
CA ASP A 86 7.52 17.20 11.68
C ASP A 86 9.03 17.37 11.89
N ILE A 87 9.85 16.79 11.00
CA ILE A 87 11.32 16.82 11.10
C ILE A 87 11.90 18.14 10.59
N ALA A 88 11.49 18.57 9.40
CA ALA A 88 12.13 19.67 8.66
C ALA A 88 11.28 20.93 8.53
N GLY A 89 10.05 20.90 9.04
CA GLY A 89 9.07 21.97 8.89
C GLY A 89 8.37 21.99 7.53
N ARG A 90 7.36 22.85 7.41
CA ARG A 90 6.68 23.10 6.13
C ARG A 90 7.57 23.91 5.19
N THR A 91 7.59 23.48 3.94
CA THR A 91 8.28 24.14 2.83
C THR A 91 7.35 24.17 1.61
N ARG A 92 7.68 24.99 0.61
CA ARG A 92 6.90 25.02 -0.63
C ARG A 92 6.78 23.64 -1.29
N SER A 93 7.82 22.81 -1.23
CA SER A 93 7.81 21.48 -1.81
C SER A 93 6.90 20.49 -1.05
N THR A 94 6.82 20.61 0.28
CA THR A 94 5.88 19.79 1.07
C THR A 94 4.45 20.20 0.81
N ASP A 95 4.18 21.49 0.68
CA ASP A 95 2.82 22.00 0.42
C ASP A 95 2.32 21.59 -0.98
N LEU A 96 3.21 21.57 -1.99
CA LEU A 96 2.88 21.04 -3.32
C LEU A 96 2.56 19.54 -3.28
N LEU A 97 3.33 18.75 -2.53
CA LEU A 97 3.05 17.32 -2.35
C LEU A 97 1.78 17.08 -1.54
N GLU A 98 1.49 17.92 -0.55
CA GLU A 98 0.26 17.86 0.26
C GLU A 98 -0.95 18.05 -0.65
N ALA A 99 -0.93 19.09 -1.50
CA ALA A 99 -1.99 19.33 -2.48
C ALA A 99 -2.14 18.16 -3.46
N GLU A 100 -1.05 17.61 -4.02
CA GLU A 100 -1.11 16.45 -4.92
C GLU A 100 -1.76 15.24 -4.25
N ILE A 101 -1.37 14.92 -3.00
CA ILE A 101 -1.94 13.80 -2.25
C ILE A 101 -3.42 14.03 -1.97
N LEU A 102 -3.83 15.24 -1.58
CA LEU A 102 -5.24 15.57 -1.31
C LEU A 102 -6.10 15.42 -2.55
N ILE A 103 -5.63 15.87 -3.73
CA ILE A 103 -6.33 15.66 -5.00
C ILE A 103 -6.53 14.17 -5.25
N ARG A 104 -5.45 13.37 -5.14
CA ARG A 104 -5.48 11.92 -5.36
C ARG A 104 -6.37 11.15 -4.37
N ARG A 105 -6.60 11.70 -3.19
CA ARG A 105 -7.53 11.18 -2.16
C ARG A 105 -8.98 11.66 -2.36
N GLY A 106 -9.23 12.50 -3.35
CA GLY A 106 -10.55 13.11 -3.60
C GLY A 106 -10.88 14.31 -2.70
N GLN A 107 -9.95 14.77 -1.87
CA GLN A 107 -10.11 15.91 -0.96
C GLN A 107 -9.82 17.25 -1.67
N LYS A 108 -10.52 17.49 -2.78
CA LYS A 108 -10.22 18.61 -3.70
C LYS A 108 -10.40 19.99 -3.07
N SER A 109 -11.40 20.17 -2.21
CA SER A 109 -11.65 21.45 -1.54
C SER A 109 -10.47 21.84 -0.63
N GLU A 110 -9.89 20.87 0.07
CA GLU A 110 -8.70 21.09 0.90
C GLU A 110 -7.46 21.37 0.03
N ALA A 111 -7.31 20.64 -1.09
CA ALA A 111 -6.22 20.89 -2.04
C ALA A 111 -6.30 22.28 -2.67
N ALA A 112 -7.48 22.75 -3.07
CA ALA A 112 -7.71 24.06 -3.66
C ALA A 112 -7.26 25.19 -2.72
N ALA A 113 -7.59 25.09 -1.43
CA ALA A 113 -7.16 26.08 -0.44
C ALA A 113 -5.63 26.17 -0.30
N ILE A 114 -4.93 25.03 -0.42
CA ILE A 114 -3.46 25.01 -0.42
C ILE A 114 -2.92 25.65 -1.71
N ILE A 115 -3.49 25.30 -2.86
CA ILE A 115 -3.07 25.80 -4.17
C ILE A 115 -3.26 27.32 -4.28
N ASP A 116 -4.40 27.86 -3.81
CA ASP A 116 -4.68 29.30 -3.79
C ASP A 116 -3.65 30.09 -2.96
N ARG A 117 -3.24 29.52 -1.83
CA ARG A 117 -2.20 30.11 -0.98
C ARG A 117 -0.83 30.08 -1.67
N LEU A 118 -0.52 29.03 -2.43
CA LEU A 118 0.75 28.90 -3.17
C LEU A 118 0.79 29.82 -4.40
N SER A 119 -0.30 29.93 -5.14
CA SER A 119 -0.39 30.73 -6.37
C SER A 119 -0.24 32.22 -6.12
N GLY A 120 -0.68 32.71 -4.96
CA GLY A 120 -0.46 34.10 -4.55
C GLY A 120 1.01 34.50 -4.39
N SER A 121 1.91 33.53 -4.21
CA SER A 121 3.36 33.77 -4.07
C SER A 121 4.14 33.65 -5.37
N ASP A 122 3.67 32.83 -6.32
CA ASP A 122 4.31 32.56 -7.60
C ASP A 122 3.29 31.98 -8.60
N PRO A 123 2.59 32.84 -9.35
CA PRO A 123 1.51 32.44 -10.24
C PRO A 123 1.95 31.59 -11.45
N ASP A 124 3.24 31.60 -11.80
CA ASP A 124 3.76 30.96 -13.02
C ASP A 124 4.38 29.57 -12.76
N ASP A 125 4.26 29.03 -11.54
CA ASP A 125 4.76 27.69 -11.23
C ASP A 125 4.02 26.61 -12.02
N GLU A 126 4.75 25.92 -12.90
CA GLU A 126 4.25 24.81 -13.71
C GLU A 126 3.67 23.67 -12.86
N ASN A 127 4.13 23.47 -11.62
CA ASN A 127 3.54 22.49 -10.71
C ASN A 127 2.13 22.91 -10.26
N ILE A 128 1.93 24.20 -9.98
CA ILE A 128 0.62 24.76 -9.60
C ILE A 128 -0.36 24.59 -10.75
N LYS A 129 0.04 24.95 -11.97
CA LYS A 129 -0.78 24.75 -13.19
C LYS A 129 -1.17 23.29 -13.36
N ARG A 130 -0.21 22.37 -13.21
CA ARG A 130 -0.47 20.93 -13.28
C ARG A 130 -1.46 20.44 -12.22
N LEU A 131 -1.38 20.94 -10.98
CA LEU A 131 -2.31 20.56 -9.91
C LEU A 131 -3.73 21.06 -10.16
N LEU A 132 -3.89 22.28 -10.71
CA LEU A 132 -5.18 22.81 -11.12
C LEU A 132 -5.81 21.97 -12.24
N GLU A 133 -5.04 21.60 -13.26
CA GLU A 133 -5.53 20.70 -14.32
C GLU A 133 -5.98 19.33 -13.78
N MET A 134 -5.33 18.82 -12.73
CA MET A 134 -5.72 17.55 -12.10
C MET A 134 -7.10 17.64 -11.42
N ILE A 135 -7.40 18.77 -10.78
CA ILE A 135 -8.71 19.02 -10.15
C ILE A 135 -9.83 19.03 -11.20
N GLU A 136 -9.63 19.76 -12.31
CA GLU A 136 -10.62 19.94 -13.39
C GLU A 136 -10.93 18.63 -14.14
N LYS A 137 -9.91 17.82 -14.47
CA LYS A 137 -10.09 16.55 -15.19
C LYS A 137 -10.95 15.55 -14.40
N GLU A 138 -10.79 15.52 -13.09
CA GLU A 138 -11.57 14.64 -12.24
C GLU A 138 -13.00 15.16 -12.01
N GLU A 139 -13.26 16.48 -12.09
CA GLU A 139 -14.63 17.04 -12.04
C GLU A 139 -15.43 16.70 -13.30
N THR A 140 -14.78 16.73 -14.46
CA THR A 140 -15.42 16.40 -15.75
C THR A 140 -15.85 14.93 -15.82
N THR A 141 -15.22 14.05 -15.01
CA THR A 141 -15.56 12.62 -14.91
C THR A 141 -16.79 12.38 -14.02
N SER A 142 -17.09 13.27 -13.08
CA SER A 142 -18.21 13.13 -12.13
C SER A 142 -19.59 13.60 -12.61
N VAL A 143 -19.69 14.33 -13.73
CA VAL A 143 -20.95 14.94 -14.20
C VAL A 143 -21.77 14.04 -15.14
N ARG A 144 -21.29 12.87 -15.56
CA ARG A 144 -22.05 11.97 -16.46
C ARG A 144 -22.91 10.95 -15.70
N LEU A 145 -23.98 11.43 -15.07
CA LEU A 145 -25.11 10.58 -14.66
C LEU A 145 -26.38 11.06 -15.37
N GLU A 146 -26.79 10.34 -16.42
CA GLU A 146 -28.17 10.35 -16.88
C GLU A 146 -28.83 8.97 -16.67
N PRO A 147 -30.13 8.94 -16.34
CA PRO A 147 -30.85 7.73 -15.96
C PRO A 147 -31.37 7.00 -17.21
N LYS A 148 -31.09 5.69 -17.33
CA LYS A 148 -31.69 4.84 -18.37
C LYS A 148 -32.72 3.87 -17.80
N THR A 149 -33.98 4.15 -18.10
CA THR A 149 -35.11 3.20 -18.07
C THR A 149 -35.07 2.26 -19.28
N ARG A 150 -35.12 0.95 -18.99
CA ARG A 150 -35.75 -0.21 -19.68
C ARG A 150 -35.89 -0.28 -21.22
N ASN A 151 -35.35 -1.38 -21.78
CA ASN A 151 -35.92 -2.42 -22.70
C ASN A 151 -36.58 -1.97 -24.04
N VAL A 152 -36.47 -2.61 -25.22
CA VAL A 152 -36.27 -4.01 -25.68
C VAL A 152 -35.69 -3.95 -27.12
N GLY A 153 -34.94 -4.97 -27.59
CA GLY A 153 -34.95 -5.36 -29.00
C GLY A 153 -33.62 -5.80 -29.61
N GLU A 154 -33.34 -7.10 -29.57
CA GLU A 154 -32.51 -7.82 -30.55
C GLU A 154 -33.42 -8.33 -31.71
N PRO A 155 -32.93 -8.73 -32.92
CA PRO A 155 -31.71 -9.55 -33.10
C PRO A 155 -30.85 -9.40 -34.39
N ALA A 156 -29.65 -10.00 -34.29
CA ALA A 156 -28.80 -10.71 -35.28
C ALA A 156 -28.16 -9.91 -36.47
N PHE A 157 -26.89 -10.10 -36.88
CA PHE A 157 -26.06 -11.31 -37.00
C PHE A 157 -24.54 -11.04 -36.84
N ASP A 158 -23.87 -12.06 -36.29
CA ASP A 158 -22.56 -12.67 -36.64
C ASP A 158 -21.39 -11.79 -37.11
N HIS A 159 -20.37 -11.70 -36.25
CA HIS A 159 -19.03 -12.20 -36.58
C HIS A 159 -18.33 -12.69 -35.32
N SER A 160 -18.04 -13.99 -35.27
CA SER A 160 -17.04 -14.57 -34.36
C SER A 160 -15.64 -14.07 -34.74
N PRO A 161 -14.75 -13.81 -33.75
CA PRO A 161 -13.71 -14.80 -33.50
C PRO A 161 -13.34 -14.99 -32.01
N GLN A 162 -13.32 -16.27 -31.64
CA GLN A 162 -12.35 -16.93 -30.76
C GLN A 162 -12.41 -16.62 -29.27
N GLU A 163 -13.14 -17.50 -28.58
CA GLU A 163 -12.89 -17.91 -27.20
C GLU A 163 -11.40 -18.17 -26.96
N HIS A 164 -10.73 -17.24 -26.28
CA HIS A 164 -9.60 -17.60 -25.44
C HIS A 164 -10.15 -17.83 -24.04
N ALA A 165 -10.29 -19.11 -23.69
CA ALA A 165 -10.49 -19.55 -22.32
C ALA A 165 -9.33 -19.01 -21.46
N VAL A 166 -9.57 -17.92 -20.74
CA VAL A 166 -8.66 -17.48 -19.69
C VAL A 166 -8.89 -18.41 -18.50
N GLU A 167 -8.02 -19.41 -18.38
CA GLU A 167 -7.85 -20.15 -17.13
C GLU A 167 -7.73 -19.14 -15.98
N LYS A 168 -8.63 -19.21 -14.99
CA LYS A 168 -8.52 -18.49 -13.73
C LYS A 168 -7.24 -18.96 -13.02
N LYS A 169 -6.10 -18.31 -13.30
CA LYS A 169 -4.92 -18.43 -12.42
C LYS A 169 -5.30 -17.84 -11.07
N GLY A 170 -5.52 -18.71 -10.09
CA GLY A 170 -5.72 -18.32 -8.69
C GLY A 170 -4.55 -17.48 -8.19
N ILE A 171 -4.82 -16.54 -7.30
CA ILE A 171 -3.78 -15.67 -6.72
C ILE A 171 -2.86 -16.51 -5.82
N SER A 172 -1.55 -16.24 -5.83
CA SER A 172 -0.61 -16.96 -4.95
C SER A 172 -0.69 -16.47 -3.50
N LEU A 173 -0.27 -17.28 -2.53
CA LEU A 173 -0.23 -16.90 -1.12
C LEU A 173 0.56 -15.60 -0.86
N PRO A 174 1.78 -15.40 -1.42
CA PRO A 174 2.50 -14.13 -1.27
C PRO A 174 1.76 -12.94 -1.87
N GLN A 175 1.07 -13.12 -3.00
CA GLN A 175 0.27 -12.07 -3.63
C GLN A 175 -0.94 -11.71 -2.75
N ALA A 176 -1.67 -12.70 -2.25
CA ALA A 176 -2.81 -12.51 -1.36
C ALA A 176 -2.43 -11.76 -0.07
N ILE A 177 -1.30 -12.16 0.55
CA ILE A 177 -0.77 -11.52 1.75
C ILE A 177 -0.34 -10.08 1.46
N GLY A 178 0.32 -9.84 0.31
CA GLY A 178 0.68 -8.49 -0.13
C GLY A 178 -0.56 -7.60 -0.30
N LEU A 179 -1.59 -8.10 -0.98
CA LEU A 179 -2.85 -7.37 -1.21
C LEU A 179 -3.62 -7.12 0.08
N LEU A 180 -3.61 -8.06 1.02
CA LEU A 180 -4.28 -7.86 2.30
C LEU A 180 -3.51 -6.88 3.20
N LYS A 181 -2.16 -6.91 3.19
CA LYS A 181 -1.33 -6.01 4.01
C LYS A 181 -1.51 -4.54 3.67
N ILE A 182 -1.82 -4.22 2.41
CA ILE A 182 -2.06 -2.83 1.99
C ILE A 182 -3.46 -2.32 2.34
N THR A 183 -4.34 -3.18 2.90
CA THR A 183 -5.66 -2.76 3.39
C THR A 183 -5.48 -1.75 4.53
N PRO A 184 -6.21 -0.62 4.53
CA PRO A 184 -6.11 0.38 5.58
C PRO A 184 -6.25 -0.24 6.97
N ARG A 185 -5.39 0.20 7.88
CA ARG A 185 -5.36 -0.23 9.29
C ARG A 185 -4.95 -1.69 9.52
N VAL A 186 -4.51 -2.42 8.49
CA VAL A 186 -3.85 -3.72 8.65
C VAL A 186 -2.35 -3.52 8.93
N LEU A 187 -1.94 -3.89 10.13
CA LEU A 187 -0.56 -3.76 10.64
C LEU A 187 0.32 -4.94 10.23
N GLY A 188 -0.28 -6.11 10.02
CA GLY A 188 0.47 -7.31 9.65
C GLY A 188 -0.41 -8.43 9.14
N VAL A 189 0.12 -9.22 8.22
CA VAL A 189 -0.51 -10.44 7.70
C VAL A 189 0.55 -11.54 7.67
N LEU A 190 0.26 -12.66 8.30
CA LEU A 190 1.14 -13.81 8.39
C LEU A 190 0.39 -15.08 7.96
N ALA A 191 1.04 -15.93 7.18
CA ALA A 191 0.69 -17.33 7.03
C ALA A 191 1.64 -18.17 7.87
N VAL A 192 1.09 -18.88 8.86
CA VAL A 192 1.84 -19.72 9.79
C VAL A 192 1.43 -21.17 9.57
N GLY A 193 2.39 -22.06 9.30
CA GLY A 193 2.17 -23.49 9.16
C GLY A 193 1.58 -24.11 10.42
N ASN A 194 1.06 -25.32 10.30
CA ASN A 194 0.45 -26.02 11.43
C ASN A 194 1.47 -26.34 12.55
N GLU A 195 2.74 -26.47 12.17
CA GLU A 195 3.91 -26.65 13.01
C GLU A 195 4.44 -25.34 13.64
N GLY A 196 3.81 -24.18 13.35
CA GLY A 196 4.22 -22.88 13.90
C GLY A 196 5.31 -22.16 13.10
N LEU A 197 5.79 -22.74 12.00
CA LEU A 197 6.75 -22.10 11.10
C LEU A 197 6.07 -21.05 10.22
N ILE A 198 6.79 -19.98 9.89
CA ILE A 198 6.27 -18.91 9.02
C ILE A 198 6.41 -19.36 7.56
N LEU A 199 5.29 -19.42 6.86
CA LEU A 199 5.26 -19.71 5.43
C LEU A 199 5.44 -18.43 4.61
N GLU A 200 4.80 -17.34 5.05
CA GLU A 200 4.89 -16.03 4.42
C GLU A 200 4.45 -14.95 5.42
N ALA A 201 5.07 -13.77 5.40
CA ALA A 201 4.73 -12.71 6.33
C ALA A 201 5.07 -11.30 5.82
N ARG A 202 4.12 -10.39 6.03
CA ARG A 202 4.28 -8.94 5.82
C ARG A 202 3.79 -8.24 7.08
N ILE A 203 4.69 -7.68 7.88
CA ILE A 203 4.38 -6.96 9.11
C ILE A 203 5.12 -5.62 9.10
N ASP A 204 4.55 -4.61 9.74
CA ASP A 204 5.24 -3.34 9.99
C ASP A 204 6.43 -3.57 10.94
N SER A 205 7.52 -2.83 10.74
CA SER A 205 8.87 -3.10 11.30
C SER A 205 9.02 -3.00 12.82
N SER A 206 7.98 -2.63 13.56
CA SER A 206 7.99 -2.57 15.02
C SER A 206 7.80 -3.93 15.71
N TYR A 207 7.63 -5.00 14.95
CA TYR A 207 7.25 -6.32 15.48
C TYR A 207 8.03 -7.46 14.80
N SER A 208 8.53 -8.43 15.58
CA SER A 208 9.16 -9.64 15.02
C SER A 208 8.08 -10.56 14.44
N LYS A 209 8.31 -11.02 13.20
CA LYS A 209 7.43 -11.97 12.52
C LYS A 209 7.36 -13.29 13.28
N GLU A 210 8.49 -13.71 13.84
CA GLU A 210 8.69 -14.94 14.62
C GLU A 210 7.90 -14.89 15.93
N GLU A 211 7.99 -13.79 16.67
CA GLU A 211 7.21 -13.58 17.90
C GLU A 211 5.71 -13.61 17.62
N PHE A 212 5.26 -12.91 16.58
CA PHE A 212 3.85 -12.82 16.19
C PHE A 212 3.30 -14.16 15.68
N GLY A 213 4.12 -14.93 14.96
CA GLY A 213 3.77 -16.29 14.54
C GLY A 213 3.62 -17.24 15.72
N ALA A 214 4.60 -17.27 16.63
CA ALA A 214 4.60 -18.12 17.81
C ALA A 214 3.44 -17.77 18.77
N LEU A 215 3.21 -16.48 19.02
CA LEU A 215 2.13 -16.00 19.88
C LEU A 215 0.76 -16.39 19.33
N SER A 216 0.52 -16.19 18.03
CA SER A 216 -0.74 -16.59 17.40
C SER A 216 -1.00 -18.08 17.46
N LYS A 217 0.04 -18.89 17.23
CA LYS A 217 -0.05 -20.34 17.34
C LYS A 217 -0.41 -20.78 18.76
N GLY A 218 0.27 -20.24 19.77
CA GLY A 218 -0.01 -20.53 21.17
C GLY A 218 -1.43 -20.16 21.59
N ILE A 219 -1.92 -18.99 21.16
CA ILE A 219 -3.31 -18.56 21.38
C ILE A 219 -4.29 -19.56 20.78
N TYR A 220 -4.12 -19.90 19.50
CA TYR A 220 -5.05 -20.80 18.82
C TYR A 220 -5.07 -22.20 19.47
N ASP A 221 -3.91 -22.75 19.81
CA ASP A 221 -3.81 -24.06 20.44
C ASP A 221 -4.47 -24.08 21.83
N ASN A 222 -4.30 -23.01 22.60
CA ASN A 222 -4.99 -22.88 23.89
C ASN A 222 -6.51 -22.83 23.74
N VAL A 223 -7.00 -22.09 22.73
CA VAL A 223 -8.44 -22.04 22.40
C VAL A 223 -8.96 -23.42 22.03
N VAL A 224 -8.29 -24.15 21.12
CA VAL A 224 -8.69 -25.50 20.70
C VAL A 224 -8.71 -26.47 21.88
N GLN A 225 -7.68 -26.43 22.73
CA GLN A 225 -7.61 -27.29 23.90
C GLN A 225 -8.76 -26.98 24.89
N SER A 226 -9.05 -25.70 25.09
CA SER A 226 -10.13 -25.25 25.98
C SER A 226 -11.50 -25.63 25.44
N MET A 227 -11.78 -25.38 24.14
CA MET A 227 -13.04 -25.73 23.48
C MET A 227 -13.31 -27.24 23.49
N SER A 228 -12.25 -28.05 23.35
CA SER A 228 -12.36 -29.52 23.43
C SER A 228 -12.81 -29.99 24.81
N ARG A 229 -12.41 -29.30 25.89
CA ARG A 229 -12.82 -29.64 27.27
C ARG A 229 -14.29 -29.31 27.54
N VAL A 230 -14.85 -28.31 26.85
CA VAL A 230 -16.22 -27.84 27.04
C VAL A 230 -17.18 -28.31 25.94
N GLY A 231 -16.72 -29.14 24.99
CA GLY A 231 -17.56 -29.76 23.96
C GLY A 231 -18.09 -28.80 22.89
N LEU A 232 -17.40 -27.67 22.65
CA LEU A 232 -17.85 -26.64 21.70
C LEU A 232 -17.49 -26.94 20.23
N GLY A 233 -16.83 -28.06 19.96
CA GLY A 233 -16.40 -28.44 18.62
C GLY A 233 -15.13 -27.72 18.16
N ALA A 234 -14.92 -27.67 16.83
CA ALA A 234 -13.69 -27.14 16.23
C ALA A 234 -13.71 -25.61 16.12
N ALA A 235 -12.58 -24.97 16.46
CA ALA A 235 -12.37 -23.54 16.27
C ALA A 235 -12.03 -23.22 14.82
N PHE A 236 -12.86 -22.44 14.13
CA PHE A 236 -12.60 -22.00 12.75
C PHE A 236 -11.85 -20.68 12.68
N GLU A 237 -12.21 -19.74 13.56
CA GLU A 237 -11.57 -18.43 13.67
C GLU A 237 -11.52 -17.97 15.13
N VAL A 238 -10.53 -17.14 15.46
CA VAL A 238 -10.35 -16.50 16.76
C VAL A 238 -10.11 -15.02 16.52
N LEU A 239 -10.94 -14.17 17.09
CA LEU A 239 -10.76 -12.71 17.07
C LEU A 239 -10.46 -12.24 18.49
N ILE A 240 -9.35 -11.52 18.65
CA ILE A 240 -8.97 -10.86 19.90
C ILE A 240 -9.00 -9.36 19.64
N GLU A 241 -9.75 -8.65 20.47
CA GLU A 241 -9.80 -7.19 20.47
C GLU A 241 -9.12 -6.65 21.72
N THR A 242 -8.27 -5.66 21.54
CA THR A 242 -7.56 -4.96 22.61
C THR A 242 -7.80 -3.47 22.48
N ALA A 243 -7.37 -2.69 23.46
CA ALA A 243 -7.50 -1.23 23.43
C ALA A 243 -6.75 -0.56 22.26
N ALA A 244 -5.78 -1.23 21.62
CA ALA A 244 -4.94 -0.63 20.58
C ALA A 244 -4.92 -1.41 19.26
N ALA A 245 -5.40 -2.65 19.25
CA ALA A 245 -5.27 -3.54 18.10
C ALA A 245 -6.29 -4.68 18.12
N LYS A 246 -6.50 -5.28 16.94
CA LYS A 246 -7.18 -6.56 16.79
C LYS A 246 -6.25 -7.61 16.19
N ILE A 247 -6.37 -8.85 16.68
CA ILE A 247 -5.69 -10.03 16.15
C ILE A 247 -6.77 -11.00 15.67
N TRP A 248 -6.76 -11.31 14.38
CA TRP A 248 -7.70 -12.26 13.79
C TRP A 248 -6.95 -13.46 13.22
N ILE A 249 -7.17 -14.63 13.83
CA ILE A 249 -6.55 -15.91 13.48
C ILE A 249 -7.60 -16.77 12.79
N ILE A 250 -7.31 -17.22 11.58
CA ILE A 250 -8.26 -17.98 10.74
C ILE A 250 -7.62 -19.31 10.39
N LYS A 251 -8.30 -20.41 10.73
CA LYS A 251 -7.85 -21.74 10.36
C LYS A 251 -8.07 -21.97 8.87
N LYS A 252 -6.98 -22.27 8.16
CA LYS A 252 -7.01 -22.86 6.81
C LYS A 252 -6.56 -24.31 6.90
N ARG A 253 -6.71 -25.06 5.80
CA ARG A 253 -6.43 -26.51 5.77
C ARG A 253 -5.00 -26.86 6.19
N LYS A 254 -4.00 -26.19 5.61
CA LYS A 254 -2.56 -26.46 5.87
C LYS A 254 -1.84 -25.38 6.70
N TYR A 255 -2.49 -24.26 6.98
CA TYR A 255 -1.86 -23.12 7.67
C TYR A 255 -2.91 -22.30 8.45
N PHE A 256 -2.44 -21.32 9.18
CA PHE A 256 -3.21 -20.27 9.83
C PHE A 256 -2.96 -18.96 9.12
N LEU A 257 -4.01 -18.26 8.75
CA LEU A 257 -3.90 -16.87 8.35
C LEU A 257 -4.07 -16.00 9.60
N VAL A 258 -3.11 -15.13 9.86
CA VAL A 258 -3.14 -14.21 11.00
C VAL A 258 -3.14 -12.79 10.46
N VAL A 259 -4.11 -12.00 10.88
CA VAL A 259 -4.25 -10.59 10.52
C VAL A 259 -4.18 -9.74 11.77
N TYR A 260 -3.20 -8.86 11.81
CA TYR A 260 -3.02 -7.84 12.84
C TYR A 260 -3.50 -6.51 12.29
N SER A 261 -4.30 -5.78 13.06
CA SER A 261 -4.90 -4.53 12.63
C SER A 261 -5.08 -3.56 13.79
N ARG A 262 -5.29 -2.27 13.49
CA ARG A 262 -5.69 -1.29 14.51
C ARG A 262 -7.08 -1.60 15.05
N ASP A 263 -7.34 -1.10 16.25
CA ASP A 263 -8.62 -1.21 16.95
C ASP A 263 -9.81 -0.61 16.19
N ASP A 264 -9.57 0.30 15.23
CA ASP A 264 -10.61 0.97 14.45
C ASP A 264 -10.72 0.46 12.99
N VAL A 265 -10.18 -0.73 12.70
CA VAL A 265 -10.39 -1.40 11.40
C VAL A 265 -11.85 -1.83 11.22
N SER A 266 -12.38 -1.70 9.99
CA SER A 266 -13.69 -2.24 9.62
C SER A 266 -13.62 -3.76 9.43
N MET A 267 -14.07 -4.52 10.43
CA MET A 267 -14.02 -5.99 10.39
C MET A 267 -14.88 -6.59 9.27
N GLY A 268 -16.02 -5.98 8.94
CA GLY A 268 -16.88 -6.46 7.85
C GLY A 268 -16.20 -6.36 6.48
N ALA A 269 -15.60 -5.20 6.18
CA ALA A 269 -14.85 -5.01 4.93
C ALA A 269 -13.60 -5.90 4.88
N LEU A 270 -12.90 -6.02 6.01
CA LEU A 270 -11.72 -6.89 6.13
C LEU A 270 -12.08 -8.36 5.89
N LYS A 271 -13.21 -8.83 6.42
CA LYS A 271 -13.70 -10.19 6.21
C LYS A 271 -14.03 -10.48 4.75
N LEU A 272 -14.77 -9.58 4.09
CA LEU A 272 -15.05 -9.70 2.66
C LEU A 272 -13.77 -9.79 1.83
N LYS A 273 -12.76 -8.97 2.16
CA LYS A 273 -11.47 -8.99 1.45
C LYS A 273 -10.68 -10.27 1.71
N VAL A 274 -10.69 -10.79 2.93
CA VAL A 274 -10.07 -12.07 3.25
C VAL A 274 -10.74 -13.22 2.49
N ASP A 275 -12.06 -13.24 2.42
CA ASP A 275 -12.80 -14.28 1.69
C ASP A 275 -12.54 -14.20 0.18
N GLU A 276 -12.49 -12.99 -0.38
CA GLU A 276 -12.14 -12.74 -1.79
C GLU A 276 -10.73 -13.25 -2.12
N LEU A 277 -9.73 -12.92 -1.29
CA LEU A 277 -8.33 -13.22 -1.57
C LEU A 277 -7.96 -14.67 -1.22
N PHE A 278 -8.45 -15.20 -0.09
CA PHE A 278 -8.03 -16.49 0.47
C PHE A 278 -9.10 -17.59 0.36
N GLY A 279 -10.19 -17.34 -0.37
CA GLY A 279 -11.26 -18.32 -0.59
C GLY A 279 -10.79 -19.57 -1.37
N ASN A 280 -9.86 -19.39 -2.33
CA ASN A 280 -9.39 -20.44 -3.23
C ASN A 280 -7.91 -20.83 -3.04
N ILE A 281 -7.24 -20.31 -2.01
CA ILE A 281 -5.82 -20.58 -1.76
C ILE A 281 -5.70 -21.81 -0.85
N GLU A 282 -5.56 -22.98 -1.49
CA GLU A 282 -5.10 -24.19 -0.82
C GLU A 282 -3.59 -24.37 -1.06
N LEU A 283 -2.81 -24.35 0.03
CA LEU A 283 -1.43 -24.84 0.03
C LEU A 283 -1.42 -26.36 0.06
#